data_AF-A0A925CHM1-F1
#
_entry.id   AF-A0A925CHM1-F1
#
_cell.length_a   1.000
_cell.length_b   1.000
_cell.length_c   1.000
_cell.angle_alpha   90.00
_cell.angle_beta   90.00
_cell.angle_gamma   90.00
#
_symmetry.space_group_name_H-M   'P 1'
#
loop_
_entity.id
_entity.type
_entity.pdbx_description
1 polymer ?
#
loop_
_entity_poly.entity_id
_entity_poly.type
_entity_poly.pdbx_seq_one_letter_code
_entity_poly.pdbx_strand_id
1 'polypeptide(L)'
;MSSWLNEDIRVTRDLEYSMTRFFKWLALTALVIVLLAMGGLIVVNRQLPALIERQLNEQVEGYRFTVGQATLSPALSLEIQRLTMIQTDHPDPPVAVIPRWVLSIQWSQIFSGVLVSDYLVSRPILHITLPQAKQELQEEVPIQEKGWREAIYSFYPIKINEIKIENADVTYVDQDPSKPLHFTQFNLLAGNIRNIRSPNDAYPSDLTLEGHIFGSGRIEMQGHANFLAEPHAGIKADLALQHVPLEPLFPVTARYNVQIRGGVLSAEGQLEYSAKGETQANLKMLTIENARVDYVHTSQTTAKETQVGHAAVKTAKKLQNKPETLIRIDHGELTNSEFGFINEAAKPPYRVFLSNGALHLENISNHLSEGSALVRLTGAFMGTGETVISGTFRPEGKSPDFDLAIKIERTKMRAMNDLLRAYGNFDVTAGLFS
;
A
#
# COMPACT_ATOMS: atom_id res chain seq x y z
N MET A 1 -48.21 -68.12 -45.55
CA MET A 1 -47.90 -67.28 -44.37
C MET A 1 -46.41 -67.31 -44.07
N SER A 2 -45.55 -66.79 -44.96
CA SER A 2 -44.09 -66.76 -44.71
C SER A 2 -43.36 -65.57 -45.36
N SER A 3 -44.06 -64.65 -46.03
CA SER A 3 -43.45 -63.43 -46.59
C SER A 3 -43.52 -62.22 -45.65
N TRP A 4 -44.35 -62.26 -44.60
CA TRP A 4 -44.61 -61.11 -43.72
C TRP A 4 -43.72 -61.02 -42.48
N LEU A 5 -42.96 -62.08 -42.14
CA LEU A 5 -42.05 -62.10 -40.98
C LEU A 5 -40.59 -61.72 -41.34
N ASN A 6 -40.27 -61.58 -42.62
CA ASN A 6 -38.90 -61.32 -43.09
C ASN A 6 -38.64 -59.83 -43.40
N GLU A 7 -39.68 -59.00 -43.37
CA GLU A 7 -39.62 -57.56 -43.64
C GLU A 7 -39.32 -56.78 -42.35
N ASP A 8 -39.88 -57.19 -41.21
CA ASP A 8 -39.63 -56.57 -39.89
C ASP A 8 -38.17 -56.73 -39.38
N ILE A 9 -37.49 -57.82 -39.74
CA ILE A 9 -36.09 -58.07 -39.33
C ILE A 9 -35.09 -57.27 -40.21
N ARG A 10 -35.48 -56.90 -41.45
CA ARG A 10 -34.65 -56.03 -42.30
C ARG A 10 -34.73 -54.58 -41.88
N VAL A 11 -35.93 -54.09 -41.56
CA VAL A 11 -36.14 -52.69 -41.14
C VAL A 11 -35.40 -52.39 -39.84
N THR A 12 -35.36 -53.32 -38.89
CA THR A 12 -34.61 -53.17 -37.63
C THR A 12 -33.08 -53.18 -37.80
N ARG A 13 -32.53 -54.02 -38.69
CA ARG A 13 -31.09 -54.01 -39.03
C ARG A 13 -30.65 -52.78 -39.82
N ASP A 14 -31.47 -52.28 -40.74
CA ASP A 14 -31.16 -51.08 -41.52
C ASP A 14 -31.22 -49.81 -40.65
N LEU A 15 -32.09 -49.77 -39.64
CA LEU A 15 -32.11 -48.70 -38.63
C LEU A 15 -30.87 -48.73 -37.74
N GLU A 16 -30.42 -49.90 -37.25
CA GLU A 16 -29.16 -50.03 -36.49
C GLU A 16 -27.91 -49.65 -37.32
N TYR A 17 -27.88 -50.03 -38.59
CA TYR A 17 -26.77 -49.72 -39.51
C TYR A 17 -26.73 -48.23 -39.89
N SER A 18 -27.90 -47.61 -40.06
CA SER A 18 -28.05 -46.17 -40.30
C SER A 18 -27.66 -45.35 -39.06
N MET A 19 -28.11 -45.75 -37.87
CA MET A 19 -27.74 -45.09 -36.62
C MET A 19 -26.24 -45.19 -36.33
N THR A 20 -25.62 -46.36 -36.51
CA THR A 20 -24.17 -46.50 -36.30
C THR A 20 -23.34 -45.68 -37.30
N ARG A 21 -23.78 -45.52 -38.55
CA ARG A 21 -23.16 -44.58 -39.50
C ARG A 21 -23.35 -43.13 -39.08
N PHE A 22 -24.56 -42.74 -38.65
CA PHE A 22 -24.84 -41.39 -38.16
C PHE A 22 -23.95 -41.03 -36.95
N PHE A 23 -23.84 -41.91 -35.95
CA PHE A 23 -22.95 -41.70 -34.80
C PHE A 23 -21.46 -41.69 -35.20
N LYS A 24 -21.03 -42.48 -36.19
CA LYS A 24 -19.65 -42.42 -36.73
C LYS A 24 -19.35 -41.08 -37.42
N TRP A 25 -20.28 -40.56 -38.22
CA TRP A 25 -20.15 -39.24 -38.85
C TRP A 25 -20.22 -38.11 -37.84
N LEU A 26 -21.09 -38.20 -36.83
CA LEU A 26 -21.15 -37.27 -35.71
C LEU A 26 -19.82 -37.24 -34.95
N ALA A 27 -19.26 -38.42 -34.62
CA ALA A 27 -17.98 -38.55 -33.95
C ALA A 27 -16.81 -38.02 -34.81
N LEU A 28 -16.82 -38.29 -36.12
CA LEU A 28 -15.82 -37.77 -37.06
C LEU A 28 -15.88 -36.24 -37.14
N THR A 29 -17.08 -35.65 -37.23
CA THR A 29 -17.27 -34.20 -37.25
C THR A 29 -16.83 -33.57 -35.94
N ALA A 30 -17.20 -34.15 -34.79
CA ALA A 30 -16.73 -33.69 -33.49
C ALA A 30 -15.21 -33.74 -33.37
N LEU A 31 -14.57 -34.83 -33.83
CA LEU A 31 -13.11 -34.97 -33.86
C LEU A 31 -12.46 -33.89 -34.73
N VAL A 32 -13.00 -33.63 -35.92
CA VAL A 32 -12.48 -32.58 -36.83
C VAL A 32 -12.60 -31.20 -36.18
N ILE A 33 -13.73 -30.89 -35.54
CA ILE A 33 -13.92 -29.63 -34.80
C ILE A 33 -12.89 -29.50 -33.67
N VAL A 34 -12.67 -30.56 -32.89
CA VAL A 34 -11.67 -30.56 -31.82
C VAL A 34 -10.25 -30.36 -32.37
N LEU A 35 -9.89 -31.02 -33.47
CA LEU A 35 -8.59 -30.84 -34.11
C LEU A 35 -8.41 -29.43 -34.67
N LEU A 36 -9.46 -28.86 -35.29
CA LEU A 36 -9.45 -27.47 -35.76
C LEU A 36 -9.34 -26.48 -34.59
N ALA A 37 -10.06 -26.70 -33.50
CA ALA A 37 -9.98 -25.88 -32.30
C ALA A 37 -8.58 -25.95 -31.68
N MET A 38 -7.99 -27.14 -31.60
CA MET A 38 -6.63 -27.34 -31.07
C MET A 38 -5.58 -26.70 -31.99
N GLY A 39 -5.69 -26.87 -33.30
CA GLY A 39 -4.84 -26.20 -34.28
C GLY A 39 -4.94 -24.68 -34.22
N GLY A 40 -6.17 -24.15 -34.09
CA GLY A 40 -6.44 -22.74 -33.88
C GLY A 40 -5.79 -22.21 -32.60
N LEU A 41 -5.91 -22.95 -31.49
CA LEU A 41 -5.30 -22.58 -30.20
C LEU A 41 -3.77 -22.48 -30.29
N ILE A 42 -3.12 -23.39 -31.03
CA ILE A 42 -1.68 -23.34 -31.27
C ILE A 42 -1.29 -22.06 -32.02
N VAL A 43 -2.04 -21.70 -33.07
CA VAL A 43 -1.78 -20.48 -33.86
C VAL A 43 -1.98 -19.23 -33.01
N VAL A 44 -3.04 -19.19 -32.20
CA VAL A 44 -3.32 -18.08 -31.27
C VAL A 44 -2.18 -17.95 -30.26
N ASN A 45 -1.83 -19.02 -29.55
CA ASN A 45 -0.79 -19.01 -28.51
C ASN A 45 0.58 -18.57 -29.03
N ARG A 46 0.89 -18.84 -30.30
CA ARG A 46 2.13 -18.36 -30.92
C ARG A 46 2.16 -16.84 -31.10
N GLN A 47 1.02 -16.20 -31.35
CA GLN A 47 0.92 -14.76 -31.61
C GLN A 47 0.61 -13.93 -30.36
N LEU A 48 0.02 -14.55 -29.33
CA LEU A 48 -0.39 -13.87 -28.09
C LEU A 48 0.70 -13.01 -27.45
N PRO A 49 1.96 -13.46 -27.27
CA PRO A 49 2.97 -12.64 -26.59
C PRO A 49 3.18 -11.29 -27.28
N ALA A 50 3.37 -11.31 -28.61
CA ALA A 50 3.59 -10.12 -29.41
C ALA A 50 2.34 -9.21 -29.46
N LEU A 51 1.14 -9.80 -29.48
CA LEU A 51 -0.11 -9.04 -29.43
C LEU A 51 -0.24 -8.30 -28.09
N ILE A 52 -0.05 -9.00 -26.97
CA ILE A 52 -0.17 -8.43 -25.62
C ILE A 52 0.90 -7.36 -25.41
N GLU A 53 2.15 -7.64 -25.78
CA GLU A 53 3.24 -6.68 -25.70
C GLU A 53 2.92 -5.40 -26.48
N ARG A 54 2.41 -5.54 -27.71
CA ARG A 54 1.99 -4.40 -28.53
C ARG A 54 0.86 -3.60 -27.87
N GLN A 55 -0.18 -4.28 -27.38
CA GLN A 55 -1.30 -3.61 -26.73
C GLN A 55 -0.88 -2.87 -25.46
N LEU A 56 -0.03 -3.46 -24.63
CA LEU A 56 0.51 -2.80 -23.43
C LEU A 56 1.34 -1.57 -23.81
N ASN A 57 2.22 -1.69 -24.81
CA ASN A 57 3.09 -0.59 -25.25
C ASN A 57 2.37 0.52 -26.02
N GLU A 58 1.22 0.24 -26.65
CA GLU A 58 0.41 1.23 -27.36
C GLU A 58 -0.51 2.01 -26.41
N GLN A 59 -0.95 1.39 -25.30
CA GLN A 59 -1.96 1.95 -24.40
C GLN A 59 -1.37 2.56 -23.13
N VAL A 60 -0.20 2.10 -22.67
CA VAL A 60 0.41 2.58 -21.42
C VAL A 60 1.52 3.59 -21.71
N GLU A 61 1.27 4.84 -21.33
CA GLU A 61 2.23 5.92 -21.50
C GLU A 61 3.35 5.87 -20.44
N GLY A 62 4.58 6.21 -20.83
CA GLY A 62 5.74 6.28 -19.91
C GLY A 62 6.41 4.94 -19.60
N TYR A 63 5.84 3.81 -20.01
CA TYR A 63 6.36 2.47 -19.73
C TYR A 63 6.59 1.64 -20.99
N ARG A 64 7.54 0.72 -20.90
CA ARG A 64 7.74 -0.33 -21.91
C ARG A 64 7.62 -1.70 -21.27
N PHE A 65 6.90 -2.57 -21.96
CA PHE A 65 6.62 -3.94 -21.59
C PHE A 65 7.34 -4.89 -22.53
N THR A 66 7.80 -6.00 -21.96
CA THR A 66 8.28 -7.15 -22.71
C THR A 66 7.57 -8.39 -22.19
N VAL A 67 6.99 -9.17 -23.09
CA VAL A 67 6.22 -10.37 -22.74
C VAL A 67 6.97 -11.61 -23.19
N GLY A 68 7.43 -12.42 -22.23
CA GLY A 68 8.20 -13.62 -22.54
C GLY A 68 7.38 -14.74 -23.18
N GLN A 69 6.26 -15.13 -22.56
CA GLN A 69 5.34 -16.15 -23.08
C GLN A 69 3.90 -15.81 -22.69
N ALA A 70 2.94 -16.23 -23.51
CA ALA A 70 1.51 -16.09 -23.24
C ALA A 70 0.77 -17.30 -23.80
N THR A 71 -0.08 -17.92 -22.99
CA THR A 71 -0.83 -19.13 -23.34
C THR A 71 -2.29 -18.96 -22.99
N LEU A 72 -3.17 -19.06 -23.99
CA LEU A 72 -4.59 -19.27 -23.80
C LEU A 72 -4.85 -20.77 -23.67
N SER A 73 -5.54 -21.15 -22.61
CA SER A 73 -6.01 -22.52 -22.38
C SER A 73 -7.40 -22.75 -22.98
N PRO A 74 -7.80 -24.01 -23.22
CA PRO A 74 -9.17 -24.34 -23.64
C PRO A 74 -10.26 -23.86 -22.66
N ALA A 75 -9.91 -23.71 -21.38
CA ALA A 75 -10.80 -23.16 -20.35
C ALA A 75 -10.91 -21.62 -20.37
N LEU A 76 -10.43 -20.98 -21.44
CA LEU A 76 -10.42 -19.52 -21.63
C LEU A 76 -9.63 -18.74 -20.55
N SER A 77 -8.68 -19.42 -19.91
CA SER A 77 -7.69 -18.78 -19.05
C SER A 77 -6.48 -18.37 -19.88
N LEU A 78 -6.14 -17.09 -19.83
CA LEU A 78 -4.94 -16.50 -20.40
C LEU A 78 -3.86 -16.44 -19.31
N GLU A 79 -2.73 -17.11 -19.53
CA GLU A 79 -1.56 -17.05 -18.66
C GLU A 79 -0.42 -16.31 -19.37
N ILE A 80 0.03 -15.22 -18.77
CA ILE A 80 1.18 -14.41 -19.19
C ILE A 80 2.35 -14.73 -18.27
N GLN A 81 3.50 -15.05 -18.85
CA GLN A 81 4.70 -15.41 -18.11
C GLN A 81 5.87 -14.51 -18.48
N ARG A 82 6.66 -14.16 -17.47
CA ARG A 82 7.84 -13.28 -17.59
C ARG A 82 7.48 -11.96 -18.27
N LEU A 83 6.53 -11.24 -17.69
CA LEU A 83 6.26 -9.86 -18.08
C LEU A 83 7.25 -8.96 -17.34
N THR A 84 7.99 -8.15 -18.07
CA THR A 84 8.90 -7.15 -17.53
C THR A 84 8.40 -5.77 -17.92
N MET A 85 8.38 -4.86 -16.96
CA MET A 85 7.97 -3.47 -17.11
C MET A 85 9.13 -2.56 -16.72
N ILE A 86 9.50 -1.68 -17.63
CA ILE A 86 10.54 -0.66 -17.42
C ILE A 86 9.94 0.73 -17.59
N GLN A 87 10.41 1.72 -16.83
CA GLN A 87 10.08 3.12 -17.09
C GLN A 87 10.93 3.63 -18.25
N THR A 88 10.33 4.39 -19.16
CA THR A 88 11.01 4.83 -20.39
C THR A 88 12.18 5.77 -20.10
N ASP A 89 12.03 6.66 -19.12
CA ASP A 89 13.06 7.64 -18.75
C ASP A 89 14.16 7.05 -17.85
N HIS A 90 13.81 6.06 -17.02
CA HIS A 90 14.72 5.36 -16.12
C HIS A 90 14.56 3.84 -16.26
N PRO A 91 15.15 3.24 -17.31
CA PRO A 91 14.87 1.86 -17.71
C PRO A 91 15.54 0.78 -16.84
N ASP A 92 16.56 1.15 -16.07
CA ASP A 92 17.32 0.23 -15.21
C ASP A 92 17.34 0.75 -13.76
N PRO A 93 16.95 -0.05 -12.76
CA PRO A 93 16.38 -1.39 -12.87
C PRO A 93 14.94 -1.41 -13.39
N PRO A 94 14.45 -2.56 -13.91
CA PRO A 94 13.05 -2.73 -14.24
C PRO A 94 12.13 -2.42 -13.06
N VAL A 95 11.07 -1.65 -13.31
CA VAL A 95 10.11 -1.24 -12.28
C VAL A 95 9.32 -2.42 -11.75
N ALA A 96 8.93 -3.34 -12.63
CA ALA A 96 8.26 -4.57 -12.23
C ALA A 96 8.68 -5.77 -13.09
N VAL A 97 8.78 -6.93 -12.44
CA VAL A 97 8.90 -8.23 -13.07
C VAL A 97 7.77 -9.10 -12.54
N ILE A 98 6.92 -9.59 -13.43
CA ILE A 98 5.78 -10.45 -13.11
C ILE A 98 6.04 -11.83 -13.72
N PRO A 99 6.49 -12.81 -12.91
CA PRO A 99 6.78 -14.15 -13.40
C PRO A 99 5.56 -14.85 -13.97
N ARG A 100 4.39 -14.66 -13.35
CA ARG A 100 3.14 -15.31 -13.74
C ARG A 100 1.94 -14.43 -13.44
N TRP A 101 1.15 -14.17 -14.46
CA TRP A 101 -0.12 -13.45 -14.39
C TRP A 101 -1.19 -14.24 -15.12
N VAL A 102 -2.26 -14.60 -14.43
CA VAL A 102 -3.36 -15.40 -14.98
C VAL A 102 -4.64 -14.57 -14.98
N LEU A 103 -5.31 -14.52 -16.11
CA LEU A 103 -6.64 -13.96 -16.29
C LEU A 103 -7.56 -15.10 -16.68
N SER A 104 -8.57 -15.38 -15.88
CA SER A 104 -9.45 -16.53 -16.08
C SER A 104 -10.92 -16.15 -16.02
N ILE A 105 -11.76 -16.87 -16.75
CA ILE A 105 -13.21 -16.66 -16.70
C ILE A 105 -13.78 -17.39 -15.48
N GLN A 106 -14.64 -16.72 -14.74
CA GLN A 106 -15.34 -17.32 -13.62
C GLN A 106 -16.55 -18.15 -14.10
N TRP A 107 -16.30 -19.41 -14.45
CA TRP A 107 -17.30 -20.32 -15.03
C TRP A 107 -18.59 -20.48 -14.21
N SER A 108 -18.49 -20.43 -12.88
CA SER A 108 -19.66 -20.54 -11.99
C SER A 108 -20.67 -19.40 -12.18
N GLN A 109 -20.21 -18.21 -12.59
CA GLN A 109 -21.07 -17.04 -12.80
C GLN A 109 -21.75 -17.03 -14.18
N ILE A 110 -21.25 -17.84 -15.13
CA ILE A 110 -21.91 -17.97 -16.43
C ILE A 110 -23.28 -18.65 -16.27
N PHE A 111 -23.40 -19.62 -15.37
CA PHE A 111 -24.67 -20.27 -15.06
C PHE A 111 -25.70 -19.32 -14.42
N SER A 112 -25.25 -18.20 -13.83
CA SER A 112 -26.12 -17.11 -13.34
C SER A 112 -26.31 -15.98 -14.36
N GLY A 113 -25.79 -16.12 -15.58
CA GLY A 113 -25.93 -15.14 -16.66
C GLY A 113 -24.94 -13.98 -16.62
N VAL A 114 -23.89 -14.05 -15.79
CA VAL A 114 -22.91 -12.96 -15.59
C VAL A 114 -21.52 -13.42 -16.03
N LEU A 115 -20.93 -12.74 -17.02
CA LEU A 115 -19.56 -13.01 -17.48
C LEU A 115 -18.56 -12.10 -16.77
N VAL A 116 -17.74 -12.67 -15.90
CA VAL A 116 -16.70 -11.98 -15.13
C VAL A 116 -15.41 -12.80 -15.06
N SER A 117 -14.34 -12.16 -14.59
CA SER A 117 -13.00 -12.73 -14.58
C SER A 117 -12.27 -12.60 -13.24
N ASP A 118 -11.40 -13.57 -12.99
CA ASP A 118 -10.53 -13.65 -11.82
C ASP A 118 -9.07 -13.46 -12.26
N TYR A 119 -8.35 -12.60 -11.55
CA TYR A 119 -7.01 -12.13 -11.87
C TYR A 119 -6.04 -12.59 -10.79
N LEU A 120 -5.03 -13.37 -11.16
CA LEU A 120 -4.00 -13.86 -10.25
C LEU A 120 -2.62 -13.37 -10.68
N VAL A 121 -1.94 -12.64 -9.82
CA VAL A 121 -0.55 -12.20 -10.01
C VAL A 121 0.33 -12.92 -8.99
N SER A 122 1.23 -13.79 -9.44
CA SER A 122 2.04 -14.62 -8.55
C SER A 122 3.51 -14.19 -8.57
N ARG A 123 4.03 -13.95 -7.37
CA ARG A 123 5.41 -13.51 -7.09
C ARG A 123 5.84 -12.27 -7.90
N PRO A 124 5.03 -11.20 -7.99
CA PRO A 124 5.49 -9.99 -8.64
C PRO A 124 6.63 -9.36 -7.82
N ILE A 125 7.66 -8.90 -8.52
CA ILE A 125 8.80 -8.21 -7.95
C ILE A 125 8.74 -6.77 -8.44
N LEU A 126 8.59 -5.81 -7.53
CA LEU A 126 8.60 -4.39 -7.82
C LEU A 126 9.89 -3.76 -7.29
N HIS A 127 10.58 -3.00 -8.13
CA HIS A 127 11.79 -2.28 -7.77
C HIS A 127 11.63 -0.81 -8.15
N ILE A 128 11.51 0.05 -7.14
CA ILE A 128 11.25 1.47 -7.33
C ILE A 128 12.43 2.26 -6.80
N THR A 129 13.09 3.03 -7.66
CA THR A 129 14.19 3.91 -7.27
C THR A 129 13.70 5.35 -7.09
N LEU A 130 14.44 6.16 -6.32
CA LEU A 130 14.13 7.57 -6.14
C LEU A 130 14.03 8.36 -7.46
N PRO A 131 14.92 8.19 -8.46
CA PRO A 131 14.76 8.84 -9.76
C PRO A 131 13.43 8.48 -10.44
N GLN A 132 13.08 7.19 -10.47
CA GLN A 132 11.81 6.71 -11.04
C GLN A 132 10.60 7.33 -10.33
N ALA A 133 10.60 7.34 -9.00
CA ALA A 133 9.52 7.93 -8.21
C ALA A 133 9.43 9.46 -8.38
N LYS A 134 10.55 10.16 -8.53
CA LYS A 134 10.57 11.61 -8.78
C LYS A 134 10.04 11.96 -10.16
N GLN A 135 10.28 11.10 -11.16
CA GLN A 135 9.75 11.29 -12.50
C GLN A 135 8.21 11.22 -12.48
N GLU A 136 7.65 10.18 -11.85
CA GLU A 136 6.20 10.03 -11.70
C GLU A 136 5.52 11.19 -10.96
N LEU A 137 6.21 11.82 -10.00
CA LEU A 137 5.69 12.97 -9.25
C LEU A 137 5.75 14.29 -10.04
N GLN A 138 6.54 14.36 -11.11
CA GLN A 138 6.69 15.55 -11.94
C GLN A 138 5.79 15.54 -13.18
N GLU A 139 5.33 14.36 -13.59
CA GLU A 139 4.45 14.22 -14.73
C GLU A 139 3.03 14.76 -14.44
N GLU A 140 2.42 15.38 -15.45
CA GLU A 140 1.09 15.96 -15.34
C GLU A 140 -0.02 14.90 -15.30
N VAL A 141 0.22 13.74 -15.92
CA VAL A 141 -0.74 12.64 -16.00
C VAL A 141 -0.54 11.69 -14.81
N PRO A 142 -1.54 11.56 -13.90
CA PRO A 142 -1.47 10.63 -12.80
C PRO A 142 -1.28 9.20 -13.29
N ILE A 143 -0.57 8.36 -12.53
CA ILE A 143 -0.31 6.97 -12.91
C ILE A 143 -1.60 6.20 -13.25
N GLN A 144 -2.72 6.50 -12.60
CA GLN A 144 -4.01 5.85 -12.84
C GLN A 144 -4.62 6.17 -14.22
N GLU A 145 -4.23 7.31 -14.79
CA GLU A 145 -4.74 7.81 -16.08
C GLU A 145 -3.80 7.47 -17.26
N LYS A 146 -2.67 6.81 -16.99
CA LYS A 146 -1.72 6.32 -18.02
C LYS A 146 -2.24 5.09 -18.79
N GLY A 147 -3.55 4.92 -18.94
CA GLY A 147 -4.15 3.91 -19.81
C GLY A 147 -4.06 2.44 -19.35
N TRP A 148 -3.65 2.15 -18.11
CA TRP A 148 -3.50 0.77 -17.60
C TRP A 148 -4.78 -0.07 -17.74
N ARG A 149 -5.94 0.56 -17.49
CA ARG A 149 -7.24 -0.12 -17.56
C ARG A 149 -7.56 -0.48 -19.01
N GLU A 150 -7.39 0.47 -19.92
CA GLU A 150 -7.61 0.32 -21.35
C GLU A 150 -6.66 -0.73 -21.93
N ALA A 151 -5.40 -0.73 -21.49
CA ALA A 151 -4.39 -1.71 -21.85
C ALA A 151 -4.83 -3.13 -21.48
N ILE A 152 -5.30 -3.36 -20.25
CA ILE A 152 -5.79 -4.68 -19.81
C ILE A 152 -7.03 -5.11 -20.62
N TYR A 153 -8.00 -4.22 -20.80
CA TYR A 153 -9.24 -4.55 -21.50
C TYR A 153 -9.08 -4.73 -23.00
N SER A 154 -7.99 -4.24 -23.60
CA SER A 154 -7.71 -4.40 -25.03
C SER A 154 -7.49 -5.87 -25.44
N PHE A 155 -6.86 -6.67 -24.58
CA PHE A 155 -6.55 -8.07 -24.86
C PHE A 155 -7.38 -9.07 -24.03
N TYR A 156 -8.04 -8.61 -22.97
CA TYR A 156 -8.96 -9.43 -22.17
C TYR A 156 -10.20 -8.62 -21.73
N PRO A 157 -11.22 -8.49 -22.61
CA PRO A 157 -12.36 -7.58 -22.43
C PRO A 157 -13.45 -8.14 -21.50
N ILE A 158 -13.07 -8.64 -20.32
CA ILE A 158 -13.99 -9.21 -19.32
C ILE A 158 -13.84 -8.42 -18.02
N LYS A 159 -14.98 -8.08 -17.41
CA LYS A 159 -15.02 -7.31 -16.15
C LYS A 159 -14.46 -8.12 -14.99
N ILE A 160 -13.56 -7.51 -14.23
CA ILE A 160 -12.87 -8.12 -13.10
C ILE A 160 -13.82 -8.27 -11.91
N ASN A 161 -13.87 -9.46 -11.31
CA ASN A 161 -14.62 -9.74 -10.09
C ASN A 161 -13.72 -10.08 -8.89
N GLU A 162 -12.57 -10.72 -9.13
CA GLU A 162 -11.59 -11.03 -8.08
C GLU A 162 -10.17 -10.69 -8.55
N ILE A 163 -9.38 -10.09 -7.66
CA ILE A 163 -7.95 -9.84 -7.82
C ILE A 163 -7.22 -10.49 -6.66
N LYS A 164 -6.25 -11.34 -6.99
CA LYS A 164 -5.36 -11.99 -6.04
C LYS A 164 -3.91 -11.71 -6.40
N ILE A 165 -3.16 -11.16 -5.46
CA ILE A 165 -1.70 -11.01 -5.55
C ILE A 165 -1.10 -11.93 -4.50
N GLU A 166 -0.18 -12.80 -4.91
CA GLU A 166 0.45 -13.78 -4.03
C GLU A 166 1.96 -13.57 -3.97
N ASN A 167 2.51 -13.52 -2.75
CA ASN A 167 3.94 -13.47 -2.48
C ASN A 167 4.67 -12.34 -3.23
N ALA A 168 4.10 -11.14 -3.21
CA ALA A 168 4.72 -9.96 -3.83
C ALA A 168 5.91 -9.47 -3.01
N ASP A 169 6.96 -9.06 -3.71
CA ASP A 169 8.15 -8.42 -3.13
C ASP A 169 8.28 -7.01 -3.71
N VAL A 170 8.34 -5.99 -2.85
CA VAL A 170 8.51 -4.59 -3.22
C VAL A 170 9.78 -4.06 -2.58
N THR A 171 10.64 -3.46 -3.38
CA THR A 171 11.87 -2.81 -2.93
C THR A 171 11.85 -1.35 -3.35
N TYR A 172 11.98 -0.45 -2.37
CA TYR A 172 12.18 0.97 -2.63
C TYR A 172 13.60 1.39 -2.26
N VAL A 173 14.29 2.04 -3.20
CA VAL A 173 15.66 2.51 -3.03
C VAL A 173 15.67 4.03 -3.03
N ASP A 174 15.99 4.65 -1.89
CA ASP A 174 16.19 6.10 -1.79
C ASP A 174 17.60 6.49 -2.30
N GLN A 175 18.22 7.54 -1.75
CA GLN A 175 19.56 8.02 -2.13
C GLN A 175 20.67 7.07 -1.72
N ASP A 176 20.47 6.29 -0.66
CA ASP A 176 21.44 5.31 -0.16
C ASP A 176 21.01 3.90 -0.58
N PRO A 177 21.65 3.29 -1.60
CA PRO A 177 21.32 1.96 -2.07
C PRO A 177 21.61 0.85 -1.06
N SER A 178 22.38 1.13 0.00
CA SER A 178 22.73 0.12 1.01
C SER A 178 21.63 -0.14 2.03
N LYS A 179 20.62 0.74 2.10
CA LYS A 179 19.48 0.63 3.02
C LYS A 179 18.14 0.77 2.30
N PRO A 180 17.80 -0.16 1.39
CA PRO A 180 16.50 -0.17 0.74
C PRO A 180 15.37 -0.49 1.73
N LEU A 181 14.18 -0.01 1.42
CA LEU A 181 12.94 -0.39 2.08
C LEU A 181 12.40 -1.65 1.41
N HIS A 182 12.39 -2.76 2.15
CA HIS A 182 11.88 -4.04 1.68
C HIS A 182 10.52 -4.38 2.26
N PHE A 183 9.66 -4.85 1.38
CA PHE A 183 8.32 -5.34 1.66
C PHE A 183 8.23 -6.71 1.00
N THR A 184 8.00 -7.76 1.77
CA THR A 184 8.11 -9.14 1.26
C THR A 184 6.90 -9.97 1.59
N GLN A 185 6.65 -10.98 0.76
CA GLN A 185 5.53 -11.92 0.94
C GLN A 185 4.18 -11.20 1.08
N PHE A 186 3.98 -10.11 0.32
CA PHE A 186 2.72 -9.41 0.31
C PHE A 186 1.66 -10.24 -0.41
N ASN A 187 0.59 -10.56 0.30
CA ASN A 187 -0.60 -11.17 -0.26
C ASN A 187 -1.73 -10.15 -0.22
N LEU A 188 -2.46 -10.03 -1.33
CA LEU A 188 -3.64 -9.19 -1.45
C LEU A 188 -4.77 -10.04 -2.03
N LEU A 189 -5.95 -9.95 -1.45
CA LEU A 189 -7.18 -10.47 -2.05
C LEU A 189 -8.24 -9.37 -2.03
N ALA A 190 -8.74 -9.03 -3.21
CA ALA A 190 -9.90 -8.17 -3.40
C ALA A 190 -10.96 -8.96 -4.18
N GLY A 191 -12.02 -9.39 -3.50
CA GLY A 191 -13.05 -10.27 -4.05
C GLY A 191 -14.41 -9.60 -4.16
N ASN A 192 -15.29 -10.15 -5.00
CA ASN A 192 -16.66 -9.63 -5.21
C ASN A 192 -16.69 -8.14 -5.62
N ILE A 193 -15.76 -7.73 -6.48
CA ILE A 193 -15.65 -6.36 -7.01
C ILE A 193 -16.91 -5.95 -7.78
N ARG A 194 -17.62 -6.92 -8.39
CA ARG A 194 -18.85 -6.67 -9.14
C ARG A 194 -20.12 -6.71 -8.29
N ASN A 195 -19.99 -6.80 -6.97
CA ASN A 195 -21.09 -6.80 -6.00
C ASN A 195 -22.14 -7.88 -6.30
N ILE A 196 -21.71 -9.02 -6.85
CA ILE A 196 -22.61 -10.11 -7.30
C ILE A 196 -23.22 -10.83 -6.09
N ARG A 197 -22.42 -11.03 -5.02
CA ARG A 197 -22.85 -11.80 -3.84
C ARG A 197 -23.72 -11.02 -2.85
N SER A 198 -23.51 -9.70 -2.74
CA SER A 198 -24.04 -8.88 -1.63
C SER A 198 -24.52 -7.49 -2.11
N PRO A 199 -25.52 -7.39 -3.01
CA PRO A 199 -25.86 -6.12 -3.67
C PRO A 199 -26.42 -5.03 -2.73
N ASN A 200 -26.90 -5.39 -1.53
CA ASN A 200 -27.47 -4.45 -0.56
C ASN A 200 -26.50 -4.04 0.56
N ASP A 201 -25.26 -4.53 0.53
CA ASP A 201 -24.22 -4.12 1.48
C ASP A 201 -23.60 -2.78 1.03
N ALA A 202 -23.27 -1.92 1.99
CA ALA A 202 -22.56 -0.68 1.72
C ALA A 202 -21.12 -0.94 1.25
N TYR A 203 -20.49 -2.01 1.75
CA TYR A 203 -19.15 -2.47 1.40
C TYR A 203 -19.19 -3.96 1.02
N PRO A 204 -19.67 -4.30 -0.19
CA PRO A 204 -19.94 -5.68 -0.60
C PRO A 204 -18.71 -6.51 -0.98
N SER A 205 -17.56 -5.88 -1.24
CA SER A 205 -16.34 -6.55 -1.69
C SER A 205 -15.46 -6.93 -0.51
N ASP A 206 -14.90 -8.13 -0.51
CA ASP A 206 -13.96 -8.58 0.53
C ASP A 206 -12.56 -8.02 0.23
N LEU A 207 -11.85 -7.53 1.25
CA LEU A 207 -10.49 -7.01 1.11
C LEU A 207 -9.59 -7.55 2.23
N THR A 208 -8.51 -8.22 1.85
CA THR A 208 -7.46 -8.64 2.78
C THR A 208 -6.09 -8.33 2.23
N LEU A 209 -5.18 -7.92 3.12
CA LEU A 209 -3.77 -7.71 2.83
C LEU A 209 -2.96 -8.23 4.01
N GLU A 210 -1.88 -8.95 3.73
CA GLU A 210 -0.89 -9.33 4.72
C GLU A 210 0.51 -9.28 4.11
N GLY A 211 1.53 -9.08 4.94
CA GLY A 211 2.92 -9.10 4.47
C GLY A 211 3.92 -8.75 5.54
N HIS A 212 5.20 -8.79 5.17
CA HIS A 212 6.32 -8.44 6.03
C HIS A 212 6.91 -7.09 5.63
N ILE A 213 7.10 -6.21 6.60
CA ILE A 213 7.65 -4.86 6.43
C ILE A 213 9.06 -4.83 7.03
N PHE A 214 10.02 -4.39 6.23
CA PHE A 214 11.39 -4.12 6.65
C PHE A 214 12.07 -5.31 7.35
N GLY A 215 11.81 -6.53 6.85
CA GLY A 215 12.38 -7.77 7.37
C GLY A 215 11.57 -8.40 8.49
N SER A 216 11.46 -7.74 9.65
CA SER A 216 10.84 -8.34 10.85
C SER A 216 9.43 -7.87 11.16
N GLY A 217 9.01 -6.72 10.62
CA GLY A 217 7.67 -6.18 10.86
C GLY A 217 6.60 -6.98 10.13
N ARG A 218 5.38 -6.96 10.65
CA ARG A 218 4.20 -7.54 9.99
C ARG A 218 3.13 -6.48 9.80
N ILE A 219 2.45 -6.56 8.66
CA ILE A 219 1.22 -5.81 8.39
C ILE A 219 0.10 -6.79 8.08
N GLU A 220 -1.06 -6.51 8.65
CA GLU A 220 -2.32 -7.18 8.32
C GLU A 220 -3.39 -6.10 8.16
N MET A 221 -4.22 -6.25 7.14
CA MET A 221 -5.40 -5.43 6.92
C MET A 221 -6.53 -6.34 6.48
N GLN A 222 -7.68 -6.23 7.14
CA GLN A 222 -8.87 -7.01 6.83
C GLN A 222 -10.07 -6.08 6.81
N GLY A 223 -10.93 -6.23 5.81
CA GLY A 223 -12.06 -5.35 5.67
C GLY A 223 -12.87 -5.61 4.43
N HIS A 224 -13.65 -4.60 4.08
CA HIS A 224 -14.55 -4.62 2.95
C HIS A 224 -14.43 -3.33 2.14
N ALA A 225 -14.83 -3.39 0.88
CA ALA A 225 -14.78 -2.27 -0.04
C ALA A 225 -16.04 -2.21 -0.91
N ASN A 226 -16.25 -1.05 -1.52
CA ASN A 226 -17.21 -0.85 -2.59
C ASN A 226 -16.48 -0.18 -3.75
N PHE A 227 -15.83 -1.00 -4.59
CA PHE A 227 -15.01 -0.53 -5.70
C PHE A 227 -15.80 0.15 -6.83
N LEU A 228 -17.12 -0.09 -6.87
CA LEU A 228 -18.02 0.46 -7.90
C LEU A 228 -18.78 1.69 -7.42
N ALA A 229 -18.54 2.14 -6.19
CA ALA A 229 -19.19 3.35 -5.70
C ALA A 229 -18.68 4.58 -6.45
N GLU A 230 -19.60 5.51 -6.72
CA GLU A 230 -19.30 6.82 -7.30
C GLU A 230 -19.54 7.90 -6.21
N PRO A 231 -18.76 9.00 -6.21
CA PRO A 231 -17.64 9.33 -7.11
C PRO A 231 -16.33 8.56 -6.83
N HIS A 232 -16.19 7.98 -5.63
CA HIS A 232 -14.98 7.26 -5.23
C HIS A 232 -15.31 5.87 -4.67
N ALA A 233 -14.36 4.94 -4.81
CA ALA A 233 -14.45 3.65 -4.16
C ALA A 233 -14.49 3.83 -2.63
N GLY A 234 -15.39 3.12 -1.97
CA GLY A 234 -15.44 3.07 -0.51
C GLY A 234 -14.58 1.93 0.05
N ILE A 235 -13.90 2.13 1.18
CA ILE A 235 -13.12 1.10 1.86
C ILE A 235 -13.37 1.21 3.36
N LYS A 236 -13.56 0.08 4.05
CA LYS A 236 -13.63 -0.01 5.50
C LYS A 236 -12.78 -1.18 5.95
N ALA A 237 -11.71 -0.94 6.69
CA ALA A 237 -10.76 -1.96 7.09
C ALA A 237 -10.19 -1.74 8.49
N ASP A 238 -9.94 -2.84 9.19
CA ASP A 238 -9.05 -2.91 10.34
C ASP A 238 -7.60 -3.06 9.84
N LEU A 239 -6.67 -2.38 10.49
CA LEU A 239 -5.23 -2.41 10.20
C LEU A 239 -4.48 -2.79 11.49
N ALA A 240 -3.54 -3.72 11.36
CA ALA A 240 -2.59 -4.08 12.40
C ALA A 240 -1.15 -4.05 11.86
N LEU A 241 -0.28 -3.37 12.58
CA LEU A 241 1.17 -3.32 12.39
C LEU A 241 1.82 -3.90 13.64
N GLN A 242 2.74 -4.83 13.45
CA GLN A 242 3.41 -5.49 14.57
C GLN A 242 4.92 -5.44 14.36
N HIS A 243 5.65 -4.97 15.37
CA HIS A 243 7.11 -5.02 15.45
C HIS A 243 7.84 -4.44 14.22
N VAL A 244 7.33 -3.37 13.63
CA VAL A 244 7.91 -2.72 12.46
C VAL A 244 9.17 -1.95 12.87
N PRO A 245 10.38 -2.32 12.40
CA PRO A 245 11.58 -1.59 12.75
C PRO A 245 11.60 -0.24 12.03
N LEU A 246 12.00 0.82 12.74
CA LEU A 246 11.96 2.18 12.20
C LEU A 246 13.29 2.64 11.57
N GLU A 247 14.41 1.99 11.89
CA GLU A 247 15.74 2.35 11.33
C GLU A 247 15.77 2.38 9.79
N PRO A 248 15.14 1.43 9.06
CA PRO A 248 15.16 1.44 7.60
C PRO A 248 14.56 2.70 6.98
N LEU A 249 13.72 3.44 7.69
CA LEU A 249 13.15 4.70 7.24
C LEU A 249 14.17 5.86 7.18
N PHE A 250 15.35 5.70 7.79
CA PHE A 250 16.38 6.74 7.87
C PHE A 250 16.66 7.47 6.53
N PRO A 251 16.89 6.79 5.39
CA PRO A 251 17.21 7.48 4.13
C PRO A 251 16.08 8.40 3.67
N VAL A 252 14.83 7.98 3.91
CA VAL A 252 13.63 8.74 3.53
C VAL A 252 13.41 9.89 4.50
N THR A 253 13.49 9.65 5.81
CA THR A 253 13.20 10.65 6.83
C THR A 253 14.28 11.73 6.90
N ALA A 254 15.54 11.38 6.64
CA ALA A 254 16.67 12.33 6.69
C ALA A 254 16.52 13.47 5.66
N ARG A 255 15.82 13.23 4.55
CA ARG A 255 15.48 14.26 3.53
C ARG A 255 14.58 15.37 4.05
N TYR A 256 13.92 15.10 5.18
CA TYR A 256 13.02 16.01 5.89
C TYR A 256 13.58 16.38 7.26
N ASN A 257 14.90 16.30 7.44
CA ASN A 257 15.62 16.69 8.65
C ASN A 257 15.35 15.80 9.87
N VAL A 258 14.65 14.69 9.71
CA VAL A 258 14.37 13.75 10.79
C VAL A 258 15.22 12.50 10.60
N GLN A 259 16.12 12.23 11.53
CA GLN A 259 16.99 11.06 11.51
C GLN A 259 16.44 10.02 12.47
N ILE A 260 15.75 9.01 11.95
CA ILE A 260 15.29 7.87 12.74
C ILE A 260 16.35 6.78 12.67
N ARG A 261 17.02 6.50 13.78
CA ARG A 261 18.17 5.57 13.87
C ARG A 261 17.85 4.26 14.58
N GLY A 262 16.61 4.11 15.03
CA GLY A 262 16.17 2.94 15.77
C GLY A 262 14.74 3.14 16.26
N GLY A 263 14.18 2.04 16.76
CA GLY A 263 12.83 1.97 17.29
C GLY A 263 12.04 0.85 16.65
N VAL A 264 11.02 0.40 17.36
CA VAL A 264 10.07 -0.61 16.89
C VAL A 264 8.66 -0.06 17.07
N LEU A 265 7.87 -0.10 16.01
CA LEU A 265 6.50 0.39 15.95
C LEU A 265 5.52 -0.78 15.89
N SER A 266 4.51 -0.74 16.74
CA SER A 266 3.28 -1.54 16.59
C SER A 266 2.08 -0.60 16.65
N ALA A 267 1.05 -0.90 15.87
CA ALA A 267 -0.13 -0.05 15.79
C ALA A 267 -1.35 -0.84 15.38
N GLU A 268 -2.50 -0.51 15.93
CA GLU A 268 -3.79 -1.11 15.58
C GLU A 268 -4.83 -0.02 15.39
N GLY A 269 -5.64 -0.13 14.35
CA GLY A 269 -6.61 0.89 14.01
C GLY A 269 -7.64 0.46 12.98
N GLN A 270 -8.51 1.40 12.65
CA GLN A 270 -9.56 1.29 11.67
C GLN A 270 -9.47 2.45 10.70
N LEU A 271 -9.68 2.16 9.42
CA LEU A 271 -9.77 3.12 8.35
C LEU A 271 -11.10 2.92 7.62
N GLU A 272 -11.89 3.98 7.53
CA GLU A 272 -13.06 4.04 6.67
C GLU A 272 -12.92 5.23 5.72
N TYR A 273 -13.06 4.98 4.44
CA TYR A 273 -13.15 5.98 3.39
C TYR A 273 -14.47 5.73 2.66
N SER A 274 -15.41 6.67 2.76
CA SER A 274 -16.73 6.52 2.17
C SER A 274 -16.73 7.01 0.72
N ALA A 275 -17.71 6.55 -0.07
CA ALA A 275 -17.86 6.97 -1.46
C ALA A 275 -18.05 8.49 -1.62
N LYS A 276 -18.55 9.16 -0.58
CA LYS A 276 -18.76 10.62 -0.55
C LYS A 276 -17.47 11.40 -0.25
N GLY A 277 -16.35 10.71 -0.09
CA GLY A 277 -15.06 11.30 0.26
C GLY A 277 -14.85 11.52 1.76
N GLU A 278 -15.73 10.99 2.61
CA GLU A 278 -15.55 11.09 4.06
C GLU A 278 -14.48 10.10 4.51
N THR A 279 -13.53 10.55 5.33
CA THR A 279 -12.45 9.72 5.86
C THR A 279 -12.54 9.64 7.37
N GLN A 280 -12.55 8.44 7.93
CA GLN A 280 -12.42 8.17 9.35
C GLN A 280 -11.21 7.26 9.57
N ALA A 281 -10.16 7.80 10.18
CA ALA A 281 -8.98 7.05 10.56
C ALA A 281 -8.89 7.06 12.09
N ASN A 282 -9.16 5.92 12.72
CA ASN A 282 -9.05 5.75 14.17
C ASN A 282 -7.92 4.79 14.51
N LEU A 283 -6.85 5.31 15.09
CA LEU A 283 -5.76 4.52 15.63
C LEU A 283 -6.07 4.18 17.09
N LYS A 284 -6.47 2.94 17.36
CA LYS A 284 -6.84 2.49 18.71
C LYS A 284 -5.63 2.45 19.64
N MET A 285 -4.51 1.93 19.12
CA MET A 285 -3.28 1.79 19.86
C MET A 285 -2.09 2.08 18.96
N LEU A 286 -1.14 2.84 19.48
CA LEU A 286 0.14 3.12 18.85
C LEU A 286 1.23 2.93 19.90
N THR A 287 2.12 1.98 19.71
CA THR A 287 3.26 1.77 20.61
C THR A 287 4.55 1.90 19.84
N ILE A 288 5.47 2.70 20.35
CA ILE A 288 6.82 2.80 19.81
C ILE A 288 7.82 2.59 20.94
N GLU A 289 8.72 1.64 20.78
CA GLU A 289 9.72 1.30 21.79
C GLU A 289 11.12 1.61 21.25
N ASN A 290 12.00 2.08 22.13
CA ASN A 290 13.43 2.26 21.85
C ASN A 290 13.70 3.18 20.65
N ALA A 291 12.83 4.15 20.37
CA ALA A 291 13.03 5.07 19.26
C ALA A 291 14.27 5.93 19.49
N ARG A 292 15.03 6.18 18.43
CA ARG A 292 16.13 7.14 18.42
C ARG A 292 15.91 8.11 17.29
N VAL A 293 15.50 9.32 17.63
CA VAL A 293 15.07 10.32 16.65
C VAL A 293 15.84 11.61 16.88
N ASP A 294 16.57 12.07 15.88
CA ASP A 294 17.22 13.38 15.88
C ASP A 294 16.58 14.29 14.84
N TYR A 295 16.18 15.50 15.23
CA TYR A 295 15.87 16.56 14.29
C TYR A 295 17.12 17.39 14.01
N VAL A 296 17.49 17.55 12.74
CA VAL A 296 18.72 18.25 12.33
C VAL A 296 18.39 19.58 11.68
N HIS A 297 18.80 20.66 12.32
CA HIS A 297 18.68 22.02 11.81
C HIS A 297 20.00 22.47 11.16
N THR A 298 19.92 22.95 9.93
CA THR A 298 21.05 23.53 9.19
C THR A 298 20.67 24.90 8.64
N SER A 299 21.66 25.75 8.32
CA SER A 299 21.39 27.06 7.71
C SER A 299 20.69 26.96 6.34
N GLN A 300 20.82 25.83 5.65
CA GLN A 300 20.20 25.58 4.35
C GLN A 300 18.74 25.16 4.48
N THR A 301 18.36 24.57 5.61
CA THR A 301 17.01 24.03 5.82
C THR A 301 16.06 25.05 6.43
N THR A 302 16.55 26.14 7.04
CA THR A 302 15.73 27.18 7.71
C THR A 302 14.56 27.69 6.85
N ALA A 303 14.79 27.97 5.56
CA ALA A 303 13.74 28.44 4.65
C ALA A 303 12.67 27.36 4.39
N LYS A 304 13.11 26.11 4.20
CA LYS A 304 12.23 24.96 3.94
C LYS A 304 11.43 24.57 5.20
N GLU A 305 12.05 24.62 6.37
CA GLU A 305 11.40 24.40 7.67
C GLU A 305 10.29 25.43 7.91
N THR A 306 10.57 26.71 7.62
CA THR A 306 9.58 27.78 7.71
C THR A 306 8.40 27.53 6.77
N GLN A 307 8.67 27.15 5.52
CA GLN A 307 7.62 26.83 4.54
C GLN A 307 6.77 25.62 4.96
N VAL A 308 7.42 24.55 5.45
CA VAL A 308 6.74 23.36 5.96
C VAL A 308 5.86 23.70 7.16
N GLY A 309 6.36 24.51 8.10
CA GLY A 309 5.57 24.98 9.24
C GLY A 309 4.32 25.76 8.83
N HIS A 310 4.45 26.71 7.88
CA HIS A 310 3.30 27.46 7.36
C HIS A 310 2.30 26.55 6.64
N ALA A 311 2.78 25.60 5.84
CA ALA A 311 1.94 24.61 5.17
C ALA A 311 1.21 23.72 6.17
N ALA A 312 1.90 23.23 7.21
CA ALA A 312 1.33 22.41 8.27
C ALA A 312 0.23 23.17 9.02
N VAL A 313 0.45 24.44 9.41
CA VAL A 313 -0.58 25.28 10.05
C VAL A 313 -1.77 25.52 9.11
N LYS A 314 -1.53 25.79 7.82
CA LYS A 314 -2.59 25.97 6.83
C LYS A 314 -3.42 24.69 6.67
N THR A 315 -2.78 23.52 6.61
CA THR A 315 -3.45 22.23 6.52
C THR A 315 -4.21 21.91 7.79
N ALA A 316 -3.62 22.13 8.97
CA ALA A 316 -4.29 21.95 10.25
C ALA A 316 -5.55 22.82 10.34
N LYS A 317 -5.48 24.11 9.98
CA LYS A 317 -6.67 24.99 9.91
C LYS A 317 -7.71 24.54 8.88
N LYS A 318 -7.28 23.94 7.76
CA LYS A 318 -8.20 23.38 6.77
C LYS A 318 -8.89 22.12 7.26
N LEU A 319 -8.22 21.28 8.03
CA LEU A 319 -8.75 19.98 8.52
C LEU A 319 -9.46 20.09 9.86
N GLN A 320 -9.20 21.16 10.61
CA GLN A 320 -9.85 21.43 11.89
C GLN A 320 -11.37 21.52 11.69
N ASN A 321 -12.09 20.61 12.34
CA ASN A 321 -13.56 20.53 12.31
C ASN A 321 -14.18 20.38 10.93
N LYS A 322 -13.47 19.79 9.96
CA LYS A 322 -14.10 19.37 8.71
C LYS A 322 -14.86 18.07 8.95
N PRO A 323 -16.20 18.05 8.89
CA PRO A 323 -16.98 16.86 9.20
C PRO A 323 -16.62 15.65 8.32
N GLU A 324 -16.10 15.91 7.12
CA GLU A 324 -15.68 14.92 6.13
C GLU A 324 -14.37 14.20 6.49
N THR A 325 -13.62 14.60 7.53
CA THR A 325 -12.37 13.92 7.88
C THR A 325 -12.18 13.87 9.38
N LEU A 326 -12.34 12.68 9.97
CA LEU A 326 -12.01 12.40 11.36
C LEU A 326 -10.70 11.61 11.42
N ILE A 327 -9.71 12.14 12.11
CA ILE A 327 -8.46 11.46 12.42
C ILE A 327 -8.32 11.45 13.94
N ARG A 328 -8.16 10.25 14.52
CA ARG A 328 -8.08 10.06 15.97
C ARG A 328 -7.02 9.04 16.34
N ILE A 329 -6.36 9.27 17.47
CA ILE A 329 -5.51 8.32 18.18
C ILE A 329 -6.09 8.18 19.59
N ASP A 330 -6.65 7.01 19.89
CA ASP A 330 -7.26 6.73 21.20
C ASP A 330 -6.17 6.63 22.28
N HIS A 331 -5.14 5.84 22.01
CA HIS A 331 -4.00 5.65 22.90
C HIS A 331 -2.68 5.58 22.12
N GLY A 332 -1.70 6.38 22.54
CA GLY A 332 -0.34 6.35 22.02
C GLY A 332 0.67 6.26 23.16
N GLU A 333 1.63 5.34 23.03
CA GLU A 333 2.69 5.14 24.00
C GLU A 333 4.04 5.10 23.28
N LEU A 334 5.00 5.85 23.81
CA LEU A 334 6.39 5.78 23.41
C LEU A 334 7.21 5.45 24.66
N THR A 335 8.08 4.47 24.62
CA THR A 335 8.89 4.07 25.78
C THR A 335 10.37 3.95 25.44
N ASN A 336 11.21 4.14 26.46
CA ASN A 336 12.67 4.00 26.39
C ASN A 336 13.31 4.70 25.18
N SER A 337 12.82 5.88 24.82
CA SER A 337 13.19 6.54 23.57
C SER A 337 14.12 7.72 23.79
N GLU A 338 14.91 8.06 22.77
CA GLU A 338 15.79 9.22 22.78
C GLU A 338 15.38 10.19 21.67
N PHE A 339 15.12 11.43 22.07
CA PHE A 339 14.78 12.52 21.15
C PHE A 339 15.88 13.56 21.22
N GLY A 340 16.49 13.88 20.08
CA GLY A 340 17.51 14.90 19.98
C GLY A 340 17.15 16.02 19.01
N PHE A 341 17.72 17.17 19.27
CA PHE A 341 17.76 18.31 18.37
C PHE A 341 19.22 18.67 18.14
N ILE A 342 19.66 18.61 16.89
CA ILE A 342 21.00 18.94 16.45
C ILE A 342 20.92 20.28 15.72
N ASN A 343 21.68 21.26 16.19
CA ASN A 343 21.81 22.54 15.53
C ASN A 343 23.20 22.65 14.87
N GLU A 344 23.26 22.36 13.57
CA GLU A 344 24.48 22.52 12.78
C GLU A 344 24.68 23.95 12.27
N ALA A 345 23.63 24.78 12.33
CA ALA A 345 23.70 26.20 11.97
C ALA A 345 24.40 27.05 13.04
N ALA A 346 24.40 26.58 14.29
CA ALA A 346 25.09 27.22 15.41
C ALA A 346 26.62 27.10 15.30
N LYS A 347 27.35 28.01 15.97
CA LYS A 347 28.81 28.03 15.99
C LYS A 347 29.32 28.13 17.43
N PRO A 348 29.87 27.06 18.04
CA PRO A 348 29.96 25.69 17.50
C PRO A 348 28.59 25.00 17.38
N PRO A 349 28.48 23.95 16.54
CA PRO A 349 27.29 23.12 16.48
C PRO A 349 27.10 22.37 17.80
N TYR A 350 25.85 22.07 18.15
CA TYR A 350 25.52 21.36 19.38
C TYR A 350 24.34 20.41 19.19
N ARG A 351 24.20 19.45 20.10
CA ARG A 351 23.02 18.60 20.24
C ARG A 351 22.45 18.75 21.64
N VAL A 352 21.14 18.95 21.73
CA VAL A 352 20.39 18.77 22.97
C VAL A 352 19.49 17.56 22.83
N PHE A 353 19.29 16.82 23.92
CA PHE A 353 18.50 15.58 23.85
C PHE A 353 17.77 15.27 25.15
N LEU A 354 16.72 14.47 25.01
CA LEU A 354 15.96 13.84 26.08
C LEU A 354 16.15 12.34 25.96
N SER A 355 16.80 11.73 26.96
CA SER A 355 17.03 10.28 27.03
C SER A 355 16.01 9.59 27.93
N ASN A 356 15.82 8.27 27.76
CA ASN A 356 14.84 7.47 28.51
C ASN A 356 13.44 8.11 28.47
N GLY A 357 13.10 8.68 27.32
CA GLY A 357 11.86 9.36 27.06
C GLY A 357 10.69 8.39 27.08
N ALA A 358 9.65 8.74 27.82
CA ALA A 358 8.35 8.07 27.76
C ALA A 358 7.25 9.09 27.46
N LEU A 359 6.50 8.86 26.39
CA LEU A 359 5.41 9.73 25.91
C LEU A 359 4.10 8.96 25.98
N HIS A 360 3.11 9.54 26.65
CA HIS A 360 1.74 9.06 26.68
C HIS A 360 0.85 10.08 25.98
N LEU A 361 0.04 9.59 25.05
CA LEU A 361 -0.95 10.32 24.29
C LEU A 361 -2.31 9.67 24.53
N GLU A 362 -3.31 10.47 24.88
CA GLU A 362 -4.69 10.00 24.94
C GLU A 362 -5.60 10.93 24.16
N ASN A 363 -6.49 10.33 23.37
CA ASN A 363 -7.57 11.02 22.68
C ASN A 363 -7.10 12.20 21.80
N ILE A 364 -6.04 11.98 21.01
CA ILE A 364 -5.57 12.98 20.05
C ILE A 364 -6.52 12.96 18.85
N SER A 365 -7.21 14.06 18.56
CA SER A 365 -8.11 14.14 17.41
C SER A 365 -8.09 15.51 16.74
N ASN A 366 -8.58 15.57 15.50
CA ASN A 366 -8.78 16.83 14.77
C ASN A 366 -10.17 17.47 14.99
N HIS A 367 -11.05 16.84 15.78
CA HIS A 367 -12.44 17.26 16.00
C HIS A 367 -12.72 17.59 17.47
N LEU A 368 -13.38 18.73 17.72
CA LEU A 368 -13.66 19.19 19.10
C LEU A 368 -14.62 18.26 19.86
N SER A 369 -15.51 17.58 19.14
CA SER A 369 -16.52 16.69 19.72
C SER A 369 -15.93 15.49 20.45
N GLU A 370 -14.70 15.11 20.12
CA GLU A 370 -14.05 13.93 20.68
C GLU A 370 -13.49 14.17 22.09
N GLY A 371 -13.47 15.42 22.58
CA GLY A 371 -13.03 15.75 23.93
C GLY A 371 -11.60 16.32 23.99
N SER A 372 -11.01 16.27 25.19
CA SER A 372 -9.67 16.84 25.43
C SER A 372 -8.60 15.82 25.07
N ALA A 373 -7.56 16.27 24.41
CA ALA A 373 -6.34 15.52 24.13
C ALA A 373 -5.36 15.69 25.29
N LEU A 374 -4.79 14.58 25.77
CA LEU A 374 -3.80 14.55 26.84
C LEU A 374 -2.45 14.15 26.28
N VAL A 375 -1.41 14.87 26.67
CA VAL A 375 -0.01 14.59 26.31
C VAL A 375 0.82 14.63 27.57
N ARG A 376 1.60 13.57 27.83
CA ARG A 376 2.56 13.53 28.92
C ARG A 376 3.88 12.93 28.45
N LEU A 377 4.93 13.73 28.43
CA LEU A 377 6.30 13.31 28.15
C LEU A 377 7.12 13.35 29.44
N THR A 378 7.89 12.31 29.68
CA THR A 378 8.88 12.24 30.76
C THR A 378 10.24 11.82 30.20
N GLY A 379 11.33 12.11 30.90
CA GLY A 379 12.66 11.63 30.52
C GLY A 379 13.78 12.36 31.25
N ALA A 380 15.02 12.11 30.83
CA ALA A 380 16.21 12.74 31.37
C ALA A 380 16.84 13.69 30.33
N PHE A 381 16.61 15.00 30.50
CA PHE A 381 17.18 16.04 29.66
C PHE A 381 18.69 16.08 29.84
N MET A 382 19.42 16.08 28.72
CA MET A 382 20.88 15.99 28.68
C MET A 382 21.42 14.83 29.54
N GLY A 383 20.68 13.72 29.58
CA GLY A 383 21.04 12.49 30.31
C GLY A 383 20.86 12.52 31.82
N THR A 384 20.48 13.66 32.43
CA THR A 384 20.41 13.77 33.90
C THR A 384 19.25 14.58 34.45
N GLY A 385 18.71 15.53 33.69
CA GLY A 385 17.65 16.41 34.15
C GLY A 385 16.29 15.75 34.15
N GLU A 386 15.70 15.47 35.31
CA GLU A 386 14.35 14.92 35.39
C GLU A 386 13.37 15.88 34.74
N THR A 387 12.76 15.44 33.63
CA THR A 387 11.91 16.27 32.78
C THR A 387 10.51 15.71 32.77
N VAL A 388 9.53 16.57 32.99
CA VAL A 388 8.11 16.29 32.82
C VAL A 388 7.50 17.41 32.00
N ILE A 389 6.90 17.05 30.87
CA ILE A 389 6.11 17.94 30.04
C ILE A 389 4.70 17.35 30.01
N SER A 390 3.72 18.08 30.49
CA SER A 390 2.32 17.68 30.41
C SER A 390 1.51 18.76 29.75
N GLY A 391 0.62 18.38 28.84
CA GLY A 391 -0.31 19.30 28.24
C GLY A 391 -1.68 18.69 28.05
N THR A 392 -2.69 19.55 28.18
CA THR A 392 -4.07 19.27 27.80
C THR A 392 -4.41 20.20 26.65
N PHE A 393 -4.89 19.64 25.55
CA PHE A 393 -5.27 20.39 24.37
C PHE A 393 -6.76 20.19 24.14
N ARG A 394 -7.48 21.31 24.06
CA ARG A 394 -8.87 21.33 23.63
C ARG A 394 -8.88 22.14 22.34
N PRO A 395 -9.07 21.48 21.19
CA PRO A 395 -9.19 22.26 19.97
C PRO A 395 -10.45 23.13 20.15
N GLU A 396 -10.31 24.44 20.03
CA GLU A 396 -11.41 25.40 20.15
C GLU A 396 -11.60 26.14 18.82
N GLY A 397 -12.81 26.64 18.57
CA GLY A 397 -13.16 27.32 17.32
C GLY A 397 -12.73 28.79 17.23
N LYS A 398 -12.34 29.44 18.33
CA LYS A 398 -12.03 30.89 18.35
C LYS A 398 -10.72 31.28 19.04
N SER A 399 -10.23 30.48 20.00
CA SER A 399 -8.96 30.71 20.72
C SER A 399 -8.28 29.37 21.04
N PRO A 400 -6.95 29.29 21.12
CA PRO A 400 -6.28 28.07 21.58
C PRO A 400 -6.57 27.82 23.06
N ASP A 401 -7.29 26.76 23.41
CA ASP A 401 -7.43 26.25 24.79
C ASP A 401 -6.40 25.14 24.99
N PHE A 402 -5.20 25.52 25.45
CA PHE A 402 -4.16 24.57 25.83
C PHE A 402 -3.56 24.96 27.18
N ASP A 403 -3.35 23.96 28.02
CA ASP A 403 -2.51 24.08 29.21
C ASP A 403 -1.24 23.28 28.95
N LEU A 404 -0.08 23.87 29.26
CA LEU A 404 1.22 23.26 29.07
C LEU A 404 2.09 23.57 30.29
N ALA A 405 2.45 22.51 31.02
CA ALA A 405 3.41 22.56 32.10
C ALA A 405 4.71 21.88 31.67
N ILE A 406 5.83 22.57 31.84
CA ILE A 406 7.18 22.06 31.60
C ILE A 406 7.96 22.18 32.89
N LYS A 407 8.56 21.07 33.33
CA LYS A 407 9.41 21.01 34.51
C LYS A 407 10.68 20.24 34.15
N ILE A 408 11.85 20.81 34.44
CA ILE A 408 13.15 20.18 34.26
C ILE A 408 13.90 20.38 35.57
N GLU A 409 14.42 19.34 36.21
CA GLU A 409 15.13 19.46 37.49
C GLU A 409 16.49 18.76 37.45
N ARG A 410 17.48 19.37 38.11
CA ARG A 410 18.77 18.73 38.43
C ARG A 410 19.58 18.30 37.19
N THR A 411 19.48 19.04 36.09
CA THR A 411 20.31 18.81 34.90
C THR A 411 21.76 19.17 35.19
N LYS A 412 22.72 18.27 34.95
CA LYS A 412 24.15 18.59 35.08
C LYS A 412 24.57 19.58 34.00
N MET A 413 24.91 20.81 34.40
CA MET A 413 25.25 21.90 33.47
C MET A 413 26.45 21.57 32.57
N ARG A 414 27.39 20.74 33.03
CA ARG A 414 28.53 20.30 32.22
C ARG A 414 28.10 19.59 30.93
N ALA A 415 26.99 18.86 30.94
CA ALA A 415 26.46 18.20 29.75
C ALA A 415 25.94 19.19 28.70
N MET A 416 25.68 20.44 29.09
CA MET A 416 25.17 21.51 28.23
C MET A 416 26.29 22.39 27.65
N ASN A 417 27.57 22.09 27.91
CA ASN A 417 28.66 22.98 27.54
C ASN A 417 28.71 23.29 26.03
N ASP A 418 28.34 22.35 25.16
CA ASP A 418 28.28 22.64 23.72
C ASP A 418 27.22 23.71 23.38
N LEU A 419 26.05 23.64 24.02
CA LEU A 419 25.00 24.68 23.94
C LEU A 419 25.47 26.01 24.56
N LEU A 420 26.11 25.96 25.73
CA LEU A 420 26.57 27.15 26.44
C LEU A 420 27.70 27.87 25.68
N ARG A 421 28.59 27.14 25.01
CA ARG A 421 29.58 27.73 24.11
C ARG A 421 28.92 28.41 22.91
N ALA A 422 27.89 27.80 22.34
CA ALA A 422 27.20 28.34 21.15
C ALA A 422 26.50 29.69 21.39
N TYR A 423 25.94 29.92 22.58
CA TYR A 423 25.18 31.15 22.86
C TYR A 423 25.79 32.06 23.94
N GLY A 424 26.54 31.49 24.88
CA GLY A 424 27.11 32.21 26.03
C GLY A 424 28.62 32.39 25.96
N ASN A 425 29.32 31.64 25.10
CA ASN A 425 30.79 31.63 25.01
C ASN A 425 31.49 31.31 26.35
N PHE A 426 30.93 30.38 27.14
CA PHE A 426 31.53 29.90 28.38
C PHE A 426 31.30 28.40 28.60
N ASP A 427 32.08 27.82 29.51
CA ASP A 427 31.96 26.44 29.97
C ASP A 427 31.63 26.38 31.47
N VAL A 428 30.95 25.31 31.88
CA VAL A 428 30.69 25.01 33.29
C VAL A 428 31.43 23.72 33.67
N THR A 429 32.11 23.73 34.81
CA THR A 429 32.82 22.56 35.36
C THR A 429 31.93 21.70 36.23
N ALA A 430 31.04 22.33 37.02
CA ALA A 430 30.03 21.71 37.87
C ALA A 430 28.84 22.65 38.09
N GLY A 431 27.66 22.09 38.35
CA GLY A 431 26.43 22.86 38.57
C GLY A 431 25.18 22.06 38.17
N LEU A 432 24.03 22.45 38.73
CA LEU A 432 22.73 21.88 38.40
C LEU A 432 21.80 22.98 37.86
N PHE A 433 21.07 22.68 36.78
CA PHE A 433 20.02 23.51 36.22
C PHE A 433 18.65 22.88 36.55
N SER A 434 17.72 23.71 37.04
CA SER A 434 16.34 23.37 37.37
C SER A 434 15.40 24.52 36.98
#